data_AF-A0A3B1CTT1-F1
#
_entry.id   AF-A0A3B1CTT1-F1
#
_cell.length_a   1.000
_cell.length_b   1.000
_cell.length_c   1.000
_cell.angle_alpha   90.00
_cell.angle_beta   90.00
_cell.angle_gamma   90.00
#
_symmetry.space_group_name_H-M   'P 1'
#
loop_
_entity.id
_entity.type
_entity.pdbx_description
1 polymer ?
#
loop_
_entity_poly.entity_id
_entity_poly.type
_entity_poly.pdbx_seq_one_letter_code
_entity_poly.pdbx_strand_id
1 'polypeptide(L)'
;MIKRYLGDTEGVTLIELVVVVAIMGIVILALVAPEIGRFRSNYDVRSCATDLIQNMRVARAMAIKENRQYLIVFQPAGTPDITVNPQGRYLIGFDFDGDNNLITFSTNNNGDTFGVCKDSDGDRLPDNDTEDANGDLVPDCVRVVNLSDCGIDIIFGYSSGTKPPIGPNSTVIPDSGINFSGTPPTAEFDPDGSTDKLGSVYFQQTARGYSYCVRISNLSGATNMWKWDGDKDNNDVSTWTEIR
;
A
#
# COMPACT_ATOMS: atom_id res chain seq x y z
N MET A 1 68.23 -34.54 -4.48
CA MET A 1 67.24 -35.21 -5.35
C MET A 1 65.88 -34.63 -5.02
N ILE A 2 65.39 -33.68 -5.83
CA ILE A 2 64.13 -32.95 -5.59
C ILE A 2 62.99 -33.72 -6.28
N LYS A 3 62.04 -34.26 -5.51
CA LYS A 3 60.84 -34.91 -6.03
C LYS A 3 59.87 -33.82 -6.50
N ARG A 4 59.63 -33.76 -7.81
CA ARG A 4 58.70 -32.84 -8.46
C ARG A 4 57.30 -33.48 -8.41
N TYR A 5 56.38 -32.93 -7.62
CA TYR A 5 54.96 -33.29 -7.68
C TYR A 5 54.37 -32.63 -8.93
N LEU A 6 54.28 -33.37 -10.03
CA LEU A 6 53.41 -33.00 -11.15
C LEU A 6 51.99 -33.36 -10.72
N GLY A 7 51.13 -32.37 -10.50
CA GLY A 7 49.70 -32.61 -10.34
C GLY A 7 49.12 -33.04 -11.67
N ASP A 8 48.48 -34.20 -11.71
CA ASP A 8 47.72 -34.64 -12.87
C ASP A 8 46.60 -33.63 -13.14
N THR A 9 46.62 -33.02 -14.31
CA THR A 9 45.49 -32.26 -14.85
C THR A 9 44.48 -33.25 -15.40
N GLU A 10 43.57 -33.72 -14.56
CA GLU A 10 42.42 -34.50 -14.99
C GLU A 10 41.46 -33.58 -15.80
N GLY A 11 41.14 -33.98 -17.03
CA GLY A 11 40.22 -33.25 -17.90
C GLY A 11 38.77 -33.60 -17.58
N VAL A 12 37.91 -32.59 -17.44
CA VAL A 12 36.46 -32.76 -17.23
C VAL A 12 35.80 -33.25 -18.52
N THR A 13 34.98 -34.29 -18.44
CA THR A 13 34.25 -34.79 -19.61
C THR A 13 33.02 -33.93 -19.92
N LEU A 14 32.64 -33.82 -21.19
CA LEU A 14 31.46 -33.03 -21.58
C LEU A 14 30.16 -33.56 -20.95
N ILE A 15 30.06 -34.88 -20.78
CA ILE A 15 28.90 -35.50 -20.13
C ILE A 15 28.83 -35.17 -18.64
N GLU A 16 29.97 -35.12 -17.95
CA GLU A 16 30.04 -34.73 -16.53
C GLU A 16 29.57 -33.29 -16.32
N LEU A 17 29.97 -32.37 -17.20
CA LEU A 17 29.49 -30.98 -17.15
C LEU A 17 27.97 -30.91 -17.35
N VAL A 18 27.43 -31.63 -18.34
CA VAL A 18 25.99 -31.66 -18.60
C VAL A 18 25.21 -32.23 -17.42
N VAL A 19 25.70 -33.31 -16.80
CA VAL A 19 25.07 -33.92 -15.62
C VAL A 19 25.10 -32.96 -14.42
N VAL A 20 26.21 -32.27 -14.19
CA VAL A 20 26.32 -31.28 -13.09
C VAL A 20 25.35 -30.12 -13.29
N VAL A 21 25.25 -29.56 -14.50
CA VAL A 21 24.29 -28.49 -14.80
C VAL A 21 22.85 -28.99 -14.66
N ALA A 22 22.55 -30.21 -15.07
CA ALA A 22 21.22 -30.81 -14.91
C ALA A 22 20.84 -30.99 -13.43
N ILE A 23 21.76 -31.50 -12.60
CA ILE A 23 21.53 -31.66 -11.15
C ILE A 23 21.38 -30.29 -10.49
N MET A 24 22.24 -29.32 -10.81
CA MET A 24 22.10 -27.95 -10.28
C MET A 24 20.76 -27.33 -10.67
N GLY A 25 20.33 -27.46 -11.93
CA GLY A 25 19.05 -26.94 -12.40
C GLY A 25 17.87 -27.53 -11.64
N ILE A 26 17.82 -28.85 -11.46
CA ILE A 26 16.74 -29.53 -10.74
C ILE A 26 16.74 -29.11 -9.26
N VAL A 27 17.90 -29.08 -8.60
CA VAL A 27 18.00 -28.72 -7.17
C VAL A 27 17.62 -27.27 -6.93
N ILE A 28 18.06 -26.33 -7.77
CA ILE A 28 17.73 -24.91 -7.64
C ILE A 28 16.22 -24.71 -7.84
N LEU A 29 15.63 -25.30 -8.88
CA LEU A 29 14.19 -25.17 -9.13
C LEU A 29 13.36 -25.80 -8.01
N ALA A 30 13.78 -26.93 -7.44
CA ALA A 30 13.04 -27.60 -6.38
C ALA A 30 13.06 -26.84 -5.04
N LEU A 31 14.18 -26.22 -4.69
CA LEU A 31 14.35 -25.61 -3.37
C LEU A 31 14.17 -24.09 -3.37
N VAL A 32 14.64 -23.39 -4.40
CA VAL A 32 14.73 -21.92 -4.42
C VAL A 32 13.48 -21.29 -4.99
N ALA A 33 12.90 -21.87 -6.05
CA ALA A 33 11.71 -21.32 -6.72
C ALA A 33 10.51 -21.07 -5.78
N PRO A 34 10.11 -21.99 -4.87
CA PRO A 34 8.96 -21.74 -3.99
C PRO A 34 9.19 -20.58 -3.00
N GLU A 35 10.45 -20.34 -2.58
CA GLU A 35 10.77 -19.30 -1.60
C GLU A 35 10.80 -17.91 -2.24
N ILE A 36 11.22 -17.79 -3.50
CA ILE A 36 11.17 -16.52 -4.26
C ILE A 36 9.73 -15.98 -4.31
N GLY A 37 8.74 -16.85 -4.52
CA GLY A 37 7.34 -16.46 -4.54
C GLY A 37 6.87 -15.87 -3.21
N ARG A 38 7.26 -16.46 -2.08
CA ARG A 38 6.90 -15.97 -0.73
C ARG A 38 7.53 -14.62 -0.45
N PHE A 39 8.80 -14.46 -0.80
CA PHE A 39 9.51 -13.21 -0.60
C PHE A 39 8.86 -12.06 -1.35
N ARG A 40 8.53 -12.26 -2.63
CA ARG A 40 7.84 -11.25 -3.45
C ARG A 40 6.48 -10.86 -2.88
N SER A 41 5.63 -11.85 -2.56
CA SER A 41 4.30 -11.59 -2.01
C SER A 41 4.33 -10.75 -0.73
N ASN A 42 5.28 -11.02 0.18
CA ASN A 42 5.40 -10.23 1.41
C ASN A 42 6.02 -8.84 1.16
N TYR A 43 6.92 -8.72 0.17
CA TYR A 43 7.52 -7.45 -0.21
C TYR A 43 6.48 -6.49 -0.78
N ASP A 44 5.64 -6.95 -1.70
CA ASP A 44 4.64 -6.11 -2.41
C ASP A 44 3.64 -5.48 -1.43
N VAL A 45 3.06 -6.27 -0.52
CA VAL A 45 2.11 -5.77 0.50
C VAL A 45 2.80 -4.87 1.53
N ARG A 46 4.05 -5.17 1.88
CA ARG A 46 4.82 -4.34 2.81
C ARG A 46 5.12 -2.98 2.18
N SER A 47 5.46 -2.94 0.89
CA SER A 47 5.67 -1.69 0.16
C SER A 47 4.40 -0.86 0.20
N CYS A 48 3.25 -1.44 -0.15
CA CYS A 48 1.95 -0.75 -0.13
C CYS A 48 1.63 -0.14 1.25
N ALA A 49 1.78 -0.91 2.32
CA ALA A 49 1.53 -0.42 3.67
C ALA A 49 2.53 0.66 4.10
N THR A 50 3.79 0.54 3.68
CA THR A 50 4.85 1.53 3.93
C THR A 50 4.56 2.83 3.19
N ASP A 51 4.12 2.75 1.95
CA ASP A 51 3.76 3.90 1.13
C ASP A 51 2.55 4.61 1.74
N LEU A 52 1.53 3.89 2.23
CA LEU A 52 0.40 4.52 2.92
C LEU A 52 0.84 5.26 4.19
N ILE A 53 1.63 4.65 5.08
CA ILE A 53 2.04 5.32 6.33
C ILE A 53 2.95 6.53 6.05
N GLN A 54 3.82 6.47 5.03
CA GLN A 54 4.59 7.62 4.56
C GLN A 54 3.68 8.73 4.05
N ASN A 55 2.68 8.36 3.24
CA ASN A 55 1.72 9.28 2.68
C ASN A 55 0.82 9.93 3.74
N MET A 56 0.44 9.21 4.79
CA MET A 56 -0.24 9.79 5.97
C MET A 56 0.65 10.80 6.71
N ARG A 57 1.94 10.50 6.88
CA ARG A 57 2.89 11.44 7.48
C ARG A 57 3.07 12.68 6.62
N VAL A 58 3.09 12.52 5.28
CA VAL A 58 3.14 13.64 4.33
C VAL A 58 1.88 14.48 4.40
N ALA A 59 0.69 13.88 4.35
CA ALA A 59 -0.59 14.58 4.46
C ALA A 59 -0.67 15.40 5.76
N ARG A 60 -0.29 14.80 6.89
CA ARG A 60 -0.19 15.49 8.18
C ARG A 60 0.79 16.66 8.15
N ALA A 61 1.96 16.48 7.54
CA ALA A 61 2.95 17.55 7.42
C ALA A 61 2.45 18.71 6.54
N MET A 62 1.72 18.39 5.47
CA MET A 62 1.09 19.40 4.62
C MET A 62 -0.01 20.15 5.33
N ALA A 63 -0.85 19.46 6.12
CA ALA A 63 -1.90 20.09 6.91
C ALA A 63 -1.34 21.19 7.83
N ILE A 64 -0.23 20.88 8.51
CA ILE A 64 0.48 21.81 9.39
C ILE A 64 1.14 22.93 8.59
N LYS A 65 1.83 22.60 7.50
CA LYS A 65 2.59 23.56 6.69
C LYS A 65 1.68 24.60 6.05
N GLU A 66 0.52 24.18 5.56
CA GLU A 66 -0.41 25.02 4.80
C GLU A 66 -1.53 25.58 5.66
N ASN A 67 -1.60 25.17 6.94
CA ASN A 67 -2.64 25.53 7.89
C ASN A 67 -4.05 25.21 7.33
N ARG A 68 -4.18 24.00 6.77
CA ARG A 68 -5.39 23.49 6.10
C ARG A 68 -5.61 22.03 6.48
N GLN A 69 -6.84 21.55 6.41
CA GLN A 69 -7.13 20.15 6.67
C GLN A 69 -6.71 19.29 5.47
N TYR A 70 -5.99 18.19 5.66
CA TYR A 70 -5.70 17.25 4.56
C TYR A 70 -6.45 15.94 4.77
N LEU A 71 -7.03 15.44 3.68
CA LEU A 71 -7.77 14.19 3.65
C LEU A 71 -6.97 13.09 2.93
N ILE A 72 -7.22 11.87 3.38
CA ILE A 72 -6.89 10.64 2.65
C ILE A 72 -8.19 9.87 2.46
N VAL A 73 -8.63 9.78 1.22
CA VAL A 73 -9.88 9.11 0.84
C VAL A 73 -9.56 7.71 0.36
N PHE A 74 -10.19 6.70 0.98
CA PHE A 74 -10.02 5.30 0.57
C PHE A 74 -11.15 4.87 -0.35
N GLN A 75 -10.80 4.38 -1.53
CA GLN A 75 -11.74 3.84 -2.51
C GLN A 75 -11.48 2.34 -2.71
N PRO A 76 -12.32 1.47 -2.12
CA PRO A 76 -12.28 0.04 -2.39
C PRO A 76 -12.40 -0.28 -3.88
N ALA A 77 -11.95 -1.46 -4.27
CA ALA A 77 -12.07 -1.95 -5.66
C ALA A 77 -13.49 -1.77 -6.20
N GLY A 78 -13.61 -1.27 -7.43
CA GLY A 78 -14.88 -1.05 -8.10
C GLY A 78 -15.59 0.27 -7.74
N THR A 79 -14.98 1.15 -6.95
CA THR A 79 -15.56 2.45 -6.61
C THR A 79 -14.72 3.61 -7.19
N PRO A 80 -15.31 4.55 -7.97
CA PRO A 80 -16.70 4.58 -8.44
C PRO A 80 -16.99 3.61 -9.61
N ASP A 81 -15.96 3.23 -10.38
CA ASP A 81 -16.07 2.31 -11.52
C ASP A 81 -14.91 1.30 -11.49
N ILE A 82 -15.22 0.03 -11.77
CA ILE A 82 -14.24 -1.07 -11.84
C ILE A 82 -13.26 -0.90 -12.99
N THR A 83 -13.63 -0.15 -14.04
CA THR A 83 -12.77 0.11 -15.20
C THR A 83 -11.60 1.01 -14.85
N VAL A 84 -11.81 1.99 -13.96
CA VAL A 84 -10.76 2.93 -13.51
C VAL A 84 -10.07 2.46 -12.23
N ASN A 85 -10.79 1.75 -11.35
CA ASN A 85 -10.29 1.31 -10.05
C ASN A 85 -10.54 -0.20 -9.82
N PRO A 86 -9.80 -1.09 -10.52
CA PRO A 86 -10.05 -2.53 -10.45
C PRO A 86 -9.63 -3.17 -9.11
N GLN A 87 -8.64 -2.60 -8.41
CA GLN A 87 -8.03 -3.21 -7.22
C GLN A 87 -8.20 -2.40 -5.93
N GLY A 88 -8.67 -1.16 -6.04
CA GLY A 88 -8.69 -0.19 -4.96
C GLY A 88 -7.61 0.87 -5.16
N ARG A 89 -7.88 2.06 -4.65
CA ARG A 89 -6.95 3.19 -4.64
C ARG A 89 -7.20 4.05 -3.41
N TYR A 90 -6.26 4.93 -3.12
CA TYR A 90 -6.50 6.00 -2.16
C TYR A 90 -6.00 7.33 -2.72
N LEU A 91 -6.64 8.39 -2.28
CA LEU A 91 -6.47 9.75 -2.79
C LEU A 91 -6.00 10.64 -1.65
N ILE A 92 -5.20 11.65 -1.97
CA ILE A 92 -4.62 12.55 -0.96
C ILE A 92 -4.71 13.97 -1.47
N GLY A 93 -5.29 14.84 -0.66
CA GLY A 93 -5.50 16.23 -1.03
C GLY A 93 -6.08 17.06 0.12
N PHE A 94 -6.12 18.36 -0.12
CA PHE A 94 -6.94 19.33 0.58
C PHE A 94 -8.34 19.28 -0.01
N ASP A 95 -9.35 19.21 0.85
CA ASP A 95 -10.76 19.35 0.48
C ASP A 95 -11.13 20.84 0.55
N PHE A 96 -11.29 21.46 -0.62
CA PHE A 96 -11.53 22.90 -0.71
C PHE A 96 -13.02 23.23 -0.58
N ASP A 97 -13.92 22.35 -1.02
CA ASP A 97 -15.36 22.60 -1.03
C ASP A 97 -16.11 22.09 0.22
N GLY A 98 -15.43 21.31 1.07
CA GLY A 98 -15.91 20.82 2.35
C GLY A 98 -16.88 19.64 2.23
N ASP A 99 -16.89 18.94 1.10
CA ASP A 99 -17.77 17.80 0.85
C ASP A 99 -17.22 16.46 1.41
N ASN A 100 -16.05 16.50 2.05
CA ASN A 100 -15.33 15.38 2.65
C ASN A 100 -14.99 14.26 1.67
N ASN A 101 -14.83 14.57 0.38
CA ASN A 101 -14.26 13.67 -0.59
C ASN A 101 -13.14 14.35 -1.40
N LEU A 102 -12.61 13.62 -2.39
CA LEU A 102 -11.56 14.11 -3.29
C LEU A 102 -11.82 13.57 -4.72
N ILE A 103 -13.10 13.30 -5.03
CA ILE A 103 -13.51 12.50 -6.21
C ILE A 103 -14.53 13.23 -7.08
N THR A 104 -15.12 14.31 -6.58
CA THR A 104 -16.25 14.95 -7.24
C THR A 104 -15.78 16.04 -8.17
N PHE A 105 -15.99 15.86 -9.48
CA PHE A 105 -15.91 16.94 -10.46
C PHE A 105 -17.12 17.86 -10.32
N SER A 106 -17.11 18.76 -9.35
CA SER A 106 -18.21 19.70 -9.18
C SER A 106 -18.08 20.84 -10.19
N THR A 107 -19.18 21.22 -10.83
CA THR A 107 -19.27 22.46 -11.65
C THR A 107 -19.12 23.73 -10.82
N ASN A 108 -19.03 23.62 -9.50
CA ASN A 108 -18.90 24.72 -8.55
C ASN A 108 -17.52 24.77 -7.88
N ASN A 109 -16.45 24.49 -8.62
CA ASN A 109 -15.08 24.75 -8.18
C ASN A 109 -14.71 23.85 -6.98
N ASN A 110 -14.46 22.55 -7.20
CA ASN A 110 -14.14 21.69 -6.08
C ASN A 110 -12.74 21.99 -5.52
N GLY A 111 -11.82 22.57 -6.30
CA GLY A 111 -10.53 23.06 -5.79
C GLY A 111 -9.71 22.03 -5.01
N ASP A 112 -10.03 20.74 -5.14
CA ASP A 112 -9.41 19.67 -4.38
C ASP A 112 -8.05 19.41 -4.96
N THR A 113 -7.01 19.62 -4.15
CA THR A 113 -5.65 19.54 -4.66
C THR A 113 -4.69 18.96 -3.65
N PHE A 114 -3.62 18.37 -4.17
CA PHE A 114 -2.46 18.03 -3.39
C PHE A 114 -1.45 19.17 -3.41
N GLY A 115 -1.60 20.09 -2.46
CA GLY A 115 -0.75 21.28 -2.35
C GLY A 115 -1.07 22.31 -3.43
N VAL A 116 -0.07 23.14 -3.80
CA VAL A 116 -0.25 24.19 -4.80
C VAL A 116 -0.14 23.59 -6.20
N CYS A 117 -1.28 23.44 -6.87
CA CYS A 117 -1.36 23.08 -8.27
C CYS A 117 -2.06 24.21 -9.04
N LYS A 118 -1.76 24.34 -10.35
CA LYS A 118 -2.41 25.30 -11.26
C LYS A 118 -2.63 26.69 -10.62
N ASP A 119 -1.65 27.21 -9.88
CA ASP A 119 -1.69 28.53 -9.23
C ASP A 119 -1.26 29.60 -10.24
N SER A 120 -2.24 30.18 -10.95
CA SER A 120 -2.00 31.14 -12.02
C SER A 120 -1.90 32.58 -11.51
N ASP A 121 -2.46 32.88 -10.34
CA ASP A 121 -2.49 34.22 -9.76
C ASP A 121 -1.49 34.42 -8.59
N GLY A 122 -0.83 33.35 -8.17
CA GLY A 122 0.25 33.36 -7.18
C GLY A 122 -0.24 33.45 -5.73
N ASP A 123 -1.53 33.23 -5.48
CA ASP A 123 -2.12 33.34 -4.14
C ASP A 123 -1.96 32.05 -3.30
N ARG A 124 -1.37 31.00 -3.90
CA ARG A 124 -1.18 29.65 -3.32
C ARG A 124 -2.49 28.93 -3.01
N LEU A 125 -3.58 29.34 -3.63
CA LEU A 125 -4.78 28.55 -3.76
C LEU A 125 -4.76 27.84 -5.10
N PRO A 126 -5.44 26.69 -5.18
CA PRO A 126 -5.65 26.06 -6.46
C PRO A 126 -6.66 26.86 -7.28
N ASP A 127 -6.31 27.15 -8.53
CA ASP A 127 -7.32 27.61 -9.50
C ASP A 127 -8.24 26.45 -9.88
N ASN A 128 -9.41 26.80 -10.41
CA ASN A 128 -10.48 25.86 -10.73
C ASN A 128 -9.99 24.66 -11.56
N ASP A 129 -9.81 23.51 -10.90
CA ASP A 129 -9.41 22.26 -11.52
C ASP A 129 -10.64 21.41 -11.87
N THR A 130 -11.32 21.79 -12.95
CA THR A 130 -12.41 20.98 -13.52
C THR A 130 -11.92 19.91 -14.49
N GLU A 131 -10.61 19.63 -14.54
CA GLU A 131 -10.01 18.75 -15.54
C GLU A 131 -9.75 17.34 -14.98
N ASP A 132 -10.27 16.35 -15.70
CA ASP A 132 -9.87 14.93 -15.63
C ASP A 132 -9.13 14.60 -16.92
N ALA A 133 -7.90 15.11 -17.09
CA ALA A 133 -7.18 14.90 -18.35
C ALA A 133 -6.76 13.43 -18.52
N ASN A 134 -6.64 12.69 -17.41
CA ASN A 134 -6.16 11.32 -17.39
C ASN A 134 -7.30 10.27 -17.46
N GLY A 135 -8.56 10.67 -17.26
CA GLY A 135 -9.76 9.83 -17.34
C GLY A 135 -9.95 8.88 -16.16
N ASP A 136 -9.33 9.15 -15.01
CA ASP A 136 -9.37 8.30 -13.81
C ASP A 136 -10.52 8.64 -12.86
N LEU A 137 -11.36 9.61 -13.22
CA LEU A 137 -12.47 10.11 -12.42
C LEU A 137 -12.03 10.74 -11.08
N VAL A 138 -10.84 11.35 -11.05
CA VAL A 138 -10.33 12.21 -9.98
C VAL A 138 -9.83 13.54 -10.56
N PRO A 139 -9.93 14.68 -9.85
CA PRO A 139 -9.26 15.91 -10.26
C PRO A 139 -7.74 15.69 -10.45
N ASP A 140 -7.16 16.20 -11.54
CA ASP A 140 -5.75 15.98 -11.90
C ASP A 140 -4.76 16.44 -10.83
N CYS A 141 -5.15 17.43 -10.02
CA CYS A 141 -4.33 17.95 -8.95
C CYS A 141 -4.37 17.14 -7.65
N VAL A 142 -5.28 16.19 -7.50
CA VAL A 142 -5.32 15.28 -6.36
C VAL A 142 -4.28 14.19 -6.55
N ARG A 143 -3.56 13.83 -5.50
CA ARG A 143 -2.59 12.74 -5.59
C ARG A 143 -3.30 11.39 -5.47
N VAL A 144 -3.30 10.63 -6.55
CA VAL A 144 -3.85 9.28 -6.64
C VAL A 144 -2.76 8.24 -6.41
N VAL A 145 -3.05 7.21 -5.61
CA VAL A 145 -2.21 6.01 -5.49
C VAL A 145 -3.05 4.77 -5.72
N ASN A 146 -2.73 4.02 -6.77
CA ASN A 146 -3.43 2.79 -7.11
C ASN A 146 -2.77 1.59 -6.42
N LEU A 147 -3.57 0.65 -5.90
CA LEU A 147 -3.02 -0.58 -5.30
C LEU A 147 -2.29 -1.45 -6.35
N SER A 148 -2.63 -1.31 -7.62
CA SER A 148 -1.96 -1.95 -8.74
C SER A 148 -0.49 -1.58 -8.87
N ASP A 149 -0.11 -0.39 -8.40
CA ASP A 149 1.26 0.09 -8.47
C ASP A 149 2.16 -0.64 -7.46
N CYS A 150 1.56 -1.17 -6.39
CA CYS A 150 2.25 -1.96 -5.37
C CYS A 150 2.33 -3.45 -5.73
N GLY A 151 1.35 -3.98 -6.48
CA GLY A 151 1.35 -5.36 -6.94
C GLY A 151 -0.03 -5.86 -7.39
N ILE A 152 -0.04 -6.92 -8.19
CA ILE A 152 -1.26 -7.44 -8.83
C ILE A 152 -2.20 -8.21 -7.88
N ASP A 153 -1.73 -8.61 -6.71
CA ASP A 153 -2.47 -9.45 -5.76
C ASP A 153 -2.81 -8.70 -4.46
N ILE A 154 -2.75 -7.37 -4.49
CA ILE A 154 -2.99 -6.53 -3.31
C ILE A 154 -4.45 -6.06 -3.29
N ILE A 155 -5.08 -6.21 -2.13
CA ILE A 155 -6.44 -5.72 -1.88
C ILE A 155 -6.50 -4.97 -0.56
N PHE A 156 -7.48 -4.08 -0.44
CA PHE A 156 -7.99 -3.70 0.88
C PHE A 156 -8.74 -4.87 1.50
N GLY A 157 -8.54 -5.07 2.80
CA GLY A 157 -9.18 -6.16 3.54
C GLY A 157 -8.51 -7.50 3.28
N TYR A 158 -9.33 -8.54 3.07
CA TYR A 158 -8.89 -9.93 3.13
C TYR A 158 -9.63 -10.82 2.14
N SER A 159 -8.92 -11.81 1.61
CA SER A 159 -9.52 -12.90 0.85
C SER A 159 -10.13 -13.94 1.79
N SER A 160 -11.08 -14.69 1.25
CA SER A 160 -11.74 -15.77 1.99
C SER A 160 -10.73 -16.84 2.42
N GLY A 161 -10.73 -17.19 3.72
CA GLY A 161 -9.89 -18.26 4.28
C GLY A 161 -8.51 -17.84 4.79
N THR A 162 -8.08 -16.61 4.51
CA THR A 162 -6.81 -16.02 4.97
C THR A 162 -7.01 -14.77 5.82
N LYS A 163 -8.26 -14.50 6.25
CA LYS A 163 -8.58 -13.41 7.18
C LYS A 163 -7.98 -13.73 8.57
N PRO A 164 -7.15 -12.86 9.15
CA PRO A 164 -6.67 -13.01 10.52
C PRO A 164 -7.84 -13.13 11.49
N PRO A 165 -7.75 -13.96 12.55
CA PRO A 165 -8.85 -14.12 13.50
C PRO A 165 -9.18 -12.84 14.26
N ILE A 166 -8.17 -12.00 14.53
CA ILE A 166 -8.30 -10.75 15.27
C ILE A 166 -7.30 -9.72 14.76
N GLY A 167 -7.62 -8.43 14.86
CA GLY A 167 -6.73 -7.34 14.49
C GLY A 167 -5.72 -6.98 15.58
N PRO A 168 -4.78 -6.05 15.29
CA PRO A 168 -3.80 -5.58 16.26
C PRO A 168 -4.46 -5.11 17.55
N ASN A 169 -3.84 -5.42 18.70
CA ASN A 169 -4.35 -5.09 20.04
C ASN A 169 -5.78 -5.59 20.29
N SER A 170 -6.10 -6.78 19.76
CA SER A 170 -7.42 -7.42 19.91
C SER A 170 -8.59 -6.64 19.29
N THR A 171 -8.32 -5.83 18.27
CA THR A 171 -9.37 -5.04 17.60
C THR A 171 -10.16 -5.86 16.59
N VAL A 172 -11.42 -5.47 16.38
CA VAL A 172 -12.27 -6.09 15.34
C VAL A 172 -11.76 -5.68 13.97
N ILE A 173 -11.70 -6.65 13.06
CA ILE A 173 -11.33 -6.44 11.66
C ILE A 173 -12.61 -6.21 10.84
N PRO A 174 -12.76 -5.05 10.18
CA PRO A 174 -13.89 -4.78 9.29
C PRO A 174 -13.81 -5.66 8.04
N ASP A 175 -14.97 -6.04 7.48
CA ASP A 175 -15.01 -6.89 6.28
C ASP A 175 -14.47 -6.17 5.03
N SER A 176 -14.65 -4.84 4.96
CA SER A 176 -14.03 -3.99 3.92
C SER A 176 -12.52 -3.83 4.07
N GLY A 177 -11.94 -4.21 5.22
CA GLY A 177 -10.56 -3.89 5.57
C GLY A 177 -10.32 -2.42 5.90
N ILE A 178 -11.34 -1.57 5.93
CA ILE A 178 -11.21 -0.14 6.21
C ILE A 178 -12.19 0.23 7.33
N ASN A 179 -11.66 0.75 8.43
CA ASN A 179 -12.43 1.17 9.62
C ASN A 179 -12.37 2.69 9.84
N PHE A 180 -12.27 3.46 8.76
CA PHE A 180 -12.43 4.91 8.83
C PHE A 180 -13.90 5.26 8.61
N SER A 181 -14.39 6.29 9.31
CA SER A 181 -15.73 6.83 9.08
C SER A 181 -15.79 7.67 7.81
N GLY A 182 -17.00 7.93 7.31
CA GLY A 182 -17.24 8.70 6.09
C GLY A 182 -17.71 7.83 4.92
N THR A 183 -18.28 8.49 3.92
CA THR A 183 -18.70 7.88 2.65
C THR A 183 -18.25 8.79 1.52
N PRO A 184 -17.10 8.54 0.87
CA PRO A 184 -16.16 7.42 1.07
C PRO A 184 -15.43 7.45 2.44
N PRO A 185 -14.89 6.31 2.93
CA PRO A 185 -14.11 6.30 4.17
C PRO A 185 -12.89 7.23 4.08
N THR A 186 -12.73 8.13 5.07
CA THR A 186 -11.65 9.13 5.07
C THR A 186 -10.85 9.15 6.36
N ALA A 187 -9.54 9.33 6.21
CA ALA A 187 -8.68 9.79 7.29
C ALA A 187 -8.41 11.29 7.10
N GLU A 188 -8.40 12.06 8.19
CA GLU A 188 -8.16 13.50 8.12
C GLU A 188 -7.09 13.94 9.09
N PHE A 189 -6.37 15.00 8.72
CA PHE A 189 -5.42 15.68 9.56
C PHE A 189 -5.74 17.16 9.58
N ASP A 190 -6.00 17.68 10.78
CA ASP A 190 -6.27 19.08 11.01
C ASP A 190 -5.00 19.94 10.88
N PRO A 191 -5.14 21.28 10.78
CA PRO A 191 -4.00 22.20 10.70
C PRO A 191 -2.97 22.10 11.83
N ASP A 192 -3.34 21.54 12.99
CA ASP A 192 -2.43 21.27 14.10
C ASP A 192 -1.82 19.85 14.07
N GLY A 193 -2.15 19.08 13.04
CA GLY A 193 -1.75 17.69 12.84
C GLY A 193 -2.49 16.69 13.72
N SER A 194 -3.54 17.11 14.42
CA SER A 194 -4.48 16.23 15.11
C SER A 194 -5.46 15.59 14.12
N THR A 195 -6.33 14.72 14.62
CA THR A 195 -7.41 14.11 13.86
C THR A 195 -8.60 13.89 14.78
N ASP A 196 -9.81 13.95 14.23
CA ASP A 196 -11.06 13.54 14.87
C ASP A 196 -11.45 12.09 14.47
N LYS A 197 -10.90 11.57 13.37
CA LYS A 197 -11.20 10.26 12.77
C LYS A 197 -10.08 9.26 13.05
N LEU A 198 -10.33 8.40 14.03
CA LEU A 198 -9.52 7.21 14.25
C LEU A 198 -10.00 6.06 13.37
N GLY A 199 -9.04 5.31 12.82
CA GLY A 199 -9.37 4.19 11.95
C GLY A 199 -8.14 3.42 11.55
N SER A 200 -8.38 2.28 10.92
CA SER A 200 -7.33 1.41 10.39
C SER A 200 -7.67 0.92 9.00
N VAL A 201 -6.65 0.80 8.16
CA VAL A 201 -6.71 0.18 6.85
C VAL A 201 -5.87 -1.08 6.89
N TYR A 202 -6.44 -2.15 6.36
CA TYR A 202 -5.82 -3.45 6.24
C TYR A 202 -5.52 -3.72 4.77
N PHE A 203 -4.30 -4.16 4.50
CA PHE A 203 -3.86 -4.65 3.21
C PHE A 203 -3.60 -6.14 3.30
N GLN A 204 -3.96 -6.87 2.24
CA GLN A 204 -3.57 -8.27 2.11
C GLN A 204 -3.08 -8.58 0.71
N GLN A 205 -2.03 -9.39 0.65
CA GLN A 205 -1.65 -10.12 -0.56
C GLN A 205 -2.48 -11.41 -0.64
N THR A 206 -3.27 -11.56 -1.70
CA THR A 206 -4.31 -12.60 -1.77
C THR A 206 -3.78 -14.01 -2.04
N ALA A 207 -2.61 -14.17 -2.66
CA ALA A 207 -2.06 -15.49 -2.99
C ALA A 207 -1.55 -16.27 -1.76
N ARG A 208 -0.93 -15.56 -0.81
CA ARG A 208 -0.27 -16.08 0.39
C ARG A 208 -0.89 -15.60 1.70
N GLY A 209 -1.73 -14.58 1.68
CA GLY A 209 -2.41 -14.08 2.88
C GLY A 209 -1.58 -13.16 3.77
N TYR A 210 -0.40 -12.70 3.33
CA TYR A 210 0.38 -11.74 4.11
C TYR A 210 -0.40 -10.44 4.28
N SER A 211 -0.56 -10.00 5.53
CA SER A 211 -1.40 -8.86 5.88
C SER A 211 -0.69 -7.81 6.70
N TYR A 212 -0.99 -6.55 6.41
CA TYR A 212 -0.49 -5.39 7.12
C TYR A 212 -1.66 -4.50 7.52
N CYS A 213 -1.52 -3.84 8.66
CA CYS A 213 -2.49 -2.87 9.17
C CYS A 213 -1.78 -1.54 9.35
N VAL A 214 -2.37 -0.46 8.83
CA VAL A 214 -1.95 0.92 9.09
C VAL A 214 -3.08 1.61 9.86
N ARG A 215 -2.77 2.26 10.97
CA ARG A 215 -3.77 2.90 11.85
C ARG A 215 -3.34 4.31 12.22
N ILE A 216 -4.33 5.18 12.40
CA ILE A 216 -4.18 6.38 13.23
C ILE A 216 -4.60 6.04 14.66
N SER A 217 -3.63 6.04 15.57
CA SER A 217 -3.74 5.42 16.89
C SER A 217 -4.26 6.34 17.99
N ASN A 218 -4.23 7.65 17.76
CA ASN A 218 -4.73 8.64 18.70
C ASN A 218 -5.15 9.93 17.99
N LEU A 219 -5.88 10.78 18.71
CA LEU A 219 -6.35 12.07 18.21
C LEU A 219 -5.20 13.05 17.94
N SER A 220 -3.98 12.75 18.40
CA SER A 220 -2.79 13.53 18.04
C SER A 220 -2.22 13.14 16.67
N GLY A 221 -2.95 12.36 15.85
CA GLY A 221 -2.55 11.98 14.50
C GLY A 221 -1.35 11.03 14.44
N ALA A 222 -1.09 10.26 15.50
CA ALA A 222 0.01 9.28 15.50
C ALA A 222 -0.33 8.08 14.61
N THR A 223 0.55 7.74 13.67
CA THR A 223 0.38 6.60 12.77
C THR A 223 1.26 5.42 13.19
N ASN A 224 0.69 4.23 13.16
CA ASN A 224 1.39 2.98 13.46
C ASN A 224 1.09 1.95 12.37
N MET A 225 2.04 1.03 12.17
CA MET A 225 1.91 -0.08 11.24
C MET A 225 2.11 -1.40 11.98
N TRP A 226 1.35 -2.42 11.62
CA TRP A 226 1.55 -3.78 12.10
C TRP A 226 1.59 -4.75 10.93
N LYS A 227 2.33 -5.84 11.12
CA LYS A 227 2.32 -7.01 10.27
C LYS A 227 1.65 -8.15 11.01
N TRP A 228 0.79 -8.89 10.31
CA TRP A 228 0.28 -10.15 10.80
C TRP A 228 1.36 -11.23 10.68
N ASP A 229 1.59 -11.98 11.75
CA ASP A 229 2.63 -13.02 11.76
C ASP A 229 2.18 -14.30 11.05
N GLY A 230 0.88 -14.44 10.76
CA GLY A 230 0.31 -15.56 10.02
C GLY A 230 0.39 -15.39 8.50
N ASP A 231 -0.06 -16.44 7.81
CA ASP A 231 -0.20 -16.51 6.36
C ASP A 231 -1.27 -17.56 6.01
N LYS A 232 -1.39 -17.89 4.73
CA LYS A 232 -2.32 -18.91 4.22
C LYS A 232 -2.10 -20.29 4.84
N ASP A 233 -0.87 -20.63 5.18
CA ASP A 233 -0.51 -21.93 5.74
C ASP A 233 -0.69 -21.94 7.27
N ASN A 234 -0.70 -20.75 7.90
CA ASN A 234 -0.85 -20.54 9.35
C ASN A 234 -1.93 -19.48 9.65
N ASN A 235 -3.18 -19.79 9.32
CA ASN A 235 -4.28 -18.83 9.41
C ASN A 235 -4.86 -18.64 10.83
N ASP A 236 -4.56 -19.54 11.76
CA ASP A 236 -5.02 -19.45 13.16
C ASP A 236 -4.15 -18.52 14.02
N VAL A 237 -3.04 -18.00 13.47
CA VAL A 237 -2.16 -17.08 14.19
C VAL A 237 -2.90 -15.79 14.50
N SER A 238 -2.93 -15.38 15.77
CA SER A 238 -3.59 -14.15 16.21
C SER A 238 -2.62 -13.00 16.51
N THR A 239 -1.31 -13.23 16.36
CA THR A 239 -0.28 -12.26 16.75
C THR A 239 -0.01 -11.25 15.63
N TRP A 240 0.26 -10.02 16.07
CA TRP A 240 0.62 -8.90 15.20
C TRP A 240 1.88 -8.25 15.74
N THR A 241 2.86 -8.08 14.87
CA THR A 241 4.11 -7.39 15.18
C THR A 241 4.00 -5.93 14.76
N GLU A 242 4.18 -5.00 15.70
CA GLU A 242 4.28 -3.57 15.39
C GLU A 242 5.58 -3.28 14.63
N ILE A 243 5.46 -2.54 13.52
CA ILE A 243 6.57 -2.09 12.69
C ILE A 243 6.57 -0.56 12.73
N ARG A 244 7.72 0.03 13.07
CA ARG A 244 7.89 1.48 13.18
C ARG A 244 8.57 2.08 11.96
#